data_AF-A0A174GDQ4-F1
#
_entry.id   AF-A0A174GDQ4-F1
#
_cell.length_a   1.000
_cell.length_b   1.000
_cell.length_c   1.000
_cell.angle_alpha   90.00
_cell.angle_beta   90.00
_cell.angle_gamma   90.00
#
_symmetry.space_group_name_H-M   'P 1'
#
loop_
_entity.id
_entity.type
_entity.pdbx_description
1 polymer ?
#
loop_
_entity_poly.entity_id
_entity_poly.type
_entity_poly.pdbx_seq_one_letter_code
_entity_poly.pdbx_strand_id
1 'polypeptide(L)'
;MENKINISFIKEEKNIEIDIQQPDLSNLVHKIIAEHLLVSETNIEISTDNDNFDKEEFLQMLIEVHQDFCEEIDKFYENIDKEIRTYYEDEELSKHIIEKIKEIYATEVG
;
A
#
# COMPACT_ATOMS: atom_id res chain seq x y z
N MET A 1 -29.32 2.18 -6.62
CA MET A 1 -28.73 2.50 -5.30
C MET A 1 -27.23 2.50 -5.54
N GLU A 2 -26.54 3.59 -5.26
CA GLU A 2 -25.10 3.66 -5.50
C GLU A 2 -24.38 2.79 -4.46
N ASN A 3 -23.91 1.63 -4.92
CA ASN A 3 -23.23 0.62 -4.10
C ASN A 3 -21.73 0.92 -4.05
N LYS A 4 -21.34 2.17 -3.79
CA LYS A 4 -19.94 2.60 -3.91
C LYS A 4 -19.37 2.98 -2.55
N ILE A 5 -18.13 2.60 -2.30
CA ILE A 5 -17.31 3.11 -1.20
C ILE A 5 -16.29 4.05 -1.83
N ASN A 6 -16.26 5.28 -1.34
CA ASN A 6 -15.28 6.28 -1.69
C ASN A 6 -14.25 6.33 -0.58
N ILE A 7 -12.99 6.11 -0.94
CA ILE A 7 -11.84 6.14 -0.04
C ILE A 7 -11.01 7.35 -0.44
N SER A 8 -11.07 8.40 0.38
CA SER A 8 -10.36 9.67 0.15
C SER A 8 -9.08 9.72 0.96
N PHE A 9 -7.95 9.89 0.27
CA PHE A 9 -6.62 10.11 0.82
C PHE A 9 -6.35 11.60 0.87
N ILE A 10 -6.41 12.19 2.07
CA ILE A 10 -6.50 13.63 2.29
C ILE A 10 -5.20 14.34 1.88
N LYS A 11 -4.03 13.84 2.30
CA LYS A 11 -2.73 14.46 2.00
C LYS A 11 -2.37 14.38 0.53
N GLU A 12 -2.79 13.32 -0.14
CA GLU A 12 -2.51 13.03 -1.55
C GLU A 12 -3.59 13.59 -2.48
N GLU A 13 -4.64 14.21 -1.92
CA GLU A 13 -5.80 14.74 -2.64
C GLU A 13 -6.40 13.73 -3.62
N LYS A 14 -6.42 12.45 -3.21
CA LYS A 14 -6.79 11.35 -4.09
C LYS A 14 -8.01 10.62 -3.60
N ASN A 15 -8.84 10.18 -4.55
CA ASN A 15 -10.04 9.42 -4.25
C ASN A 15 -10.03 8.11 -5.05
N ILE A 16 -10.28 7.01 -4.35
CA ILE A 16 -10.45 5.69 -4.93
C ILE A 16 -11.88 5.22 -4.64
N GLU A 17 -12.59 4.88 -5.70
CA GLU A 17 -13.94 4.33 -5.62
C GLU A 17 -13.91 2.81 -5.83
N ILE A 18 -14.62 2.07 -4.97
CA ILE A 18 -14.81 0.63 -5.09
C ILE A 18 -16.30 0.26 -5.00
N ASP A 19 -16.69 -0.82 -5.67
CA ASP A 19 -18.05 -1.36 -5.60
C ASP A 19 -18.21 -2.24 -4.34
N ILE A 20 -19.26 -2.01 -3.54
CA ILE A 20 -19.58 -2.76 -2.31
C ILE A 20 -19.96 -4.21 -2.60
N GLN A 21 -20.64 -4.47 -3.71
CA GLN A 21 -21.14 -5.81 -4.06
C GLN A 21 -20.03 -6.68 -4.65
N GLN A 22 -19.08 -6.06 -5.35
CA GLN A 22 -17.93 -6.73 -5.95
C GLN A 22 -16.66 -5.91 -5.72
N PRO A 23 -16.16 -5.84 -4.47
CA PRO A 23 -14.99 -5.03 -4.15
C PRO A 23 -13.74 -5.66 -4.75
N ASP A 24 -13.04 -4.90 -5.60
CA ASP A 24 -11.71 -5.28 -6.10
C ASP A 24 -10.62 -4.77 -5.15
N LEU A 25 -10.46 -5.49 -4.03
CA LEU A 25 -9.49 -5.15 -2.99
C LEU A 25 -8.05 -5.28 -3.49
N SER A 26 -7.78 -6.20 -4.43
CA SER A 26 -6.44 -6.35 -5.01
C SER A 26 -6.03 -5.11 -5.79
N ASN A 27 -6.92 -4.57 -6.62
CA ASN A 27 -6.67 -3.34 -7.34
C ASN A 27 -6.58 -2.11 -6.41
N LEU A 28 -7.38 -2.09 -5.33
CA LEU A 28 -7.26 -1.06 -4.28
C LEU A 28 -5.86 -1.05 -3.68
N VAL A 29 -5.38 -2.19 -3.20
CA VAL A 29 -4.05 -2.32 -2.60
C VAL A 29 -2.96 -1.97 -3.61
N HIS A 30 -3.05 -2.47 -4.84
CA HIS A 30 -2.10 -2.11 -5.90
C HIS A 30 -2.02 -0.60 -6.12
N LYS A 31 -3.15 0.11 -6.21
CA LYS A 31 -3.16 1.58 -6.38
C LYS A 31 -2.53 2.30 -5.19
N ILE A 32 -2.82 1.86 -3.97
CA ILE A 32 -2.25 2.44 -2.75
C ILE A 32 -0.73 2.36 -2.76
N ILE A 33 -0.19 1.18 -3.07
CA ILE A 33 1.26 0.96 -3.13
C ILE A 33 1.88 1.75 -4.27
N ALA A 34 1.26 1.64 -5.45
CA ALA A 34 1.69 2.25 -6.69
C ALA A 34 1.91 3.75 -6.58
N GLU A 35 0.96 4.41 -5.93
CA GLU A 35 0.89 5.85 -5.85
C GLU A 35 1.43 6.37 -4.51
N HIS A 36 2.04 5.48 -3.72
CA HIS A 36 2.61 5.77 -2.40
C HIS A 36 1.63 6.48 -1.46
N LEU A 37 0.36 6.04 -1.45
CA LEU A 37 -0.69 6.65 -0.64
C LEU A 37 -0.52 6.28 0.84
N LEU A 38 -0.55 7.28 1.72
CA LEU A 38 -0.42 7.04 3.16
C LEU A 38 -1.71 6.44 3.74
N VAL A 39 -1.65 5.16 4.11
CA VAL A 39 -2.76 4.50 4.82
C VAL A 39 -2.67 4.78 6.32
N SER A 40 -3.57 5.62 6.84
CA SER A 40 -3.70 5.89 8.28
C SER A 40 -5.07 6.47 8.61
N GLU A 41 -5.51 6.34 9.87
CA GLU A 41 -6.81 6.88 10.35
C GLU A 41 -6.94 8.39 10.11
N THR A 42 -5.83 9.12 10.20
CA THR A 42 -5.82 10.58 10.03
C THR A 42 -5.78 11.05 8.58
N ASN A 43 -5.49 10.13 7.65
CA ASN A 43 -5.32 10.46 6.24
C ASN A 43 -6.42 9.89 5.34
N ILE A 44 -7.21 8.93 5.84
CA ILE A 44 -8.27 8.28 5.08
C ILE A 44 -9.63 8.73 5.60
N GLU A 45 -10.48 9.16 4.67
CA GLU A 45 -11.90 9.36 4.91
C GLU A 45 -12.71 8.41 4.02
N ILE A 46 -13.60 7.63 4.63
CA ILE A 46 -14.48 6.71 3.90
C ILE A 46 -15.90 7.28 3.85
N SER A 47 -16.45 7.39 2.64
CA SER A 47 -17.85 7.79 2.45
C SER A 47 -18.59 6.80 1.54
N THR A 48 -19.85 6.56 1.86
CA THR A 48 -20.75 5.69 1.09
C THR A 48 -22.19 6.06 1.41
N ASP A 49 -23.08 5.85 0.44
CA ASP A 49 -24.53 6.00 0.59
C ASP A 49 -25.19 4.78 1.27
N ASN A 50 -24.43 3.72 1.54
CA ASN A 50 -24.91 2.55 2.26
C ASN A 50 -24.72 2.74 3.78
N ASP A 51 -25.80 3.14 4.46
CA ASP A 51 -25.80 3.35 5.91
C ASP A 51 -25.49 2.10 6.74
N ASN A 52 -25.61 0.89 6.16
CA ASN A 52 -25.30 -0.37 6.85
C ASN A 52 -23.84 -0.79 6.70
N PHE A 53 -23.03 -0.04 5.96
CA PHE A 53 -21.62 -0.34 5.77
C PHE A 53 -20.80 0.15 6.96
N ASP A 54 -20.06 -0.75 7.61
CA ASP A 54 -19.17 -0.39 8.70
C ASP A 54 -17.86 0.21 8.16
N LYS A 55 -17.82 1.54 8.17
CA LYS A 55 -16.68 2.33 7.69
C LYS A 55 -15.47 2.19 8.60
N GLU A 56 -15.69 2.06 9.90
CA GLU A 56 -14.63 1.97 10.90
C GLU A 56 -13.93 0.61 10.81
N GLU A 57 -14.71 -0.48 10.72
CA GLU A 57 -14.17 -1.83 10.50
C GLU A 57 -13.39 -1.91 9.18
N PHE A 58 -13.94 -1.35 8.08
CA PHE A 58 -13.24 -1.36 6.80
C PHE A 58 -11.93 -0.57 6.83
N LEU A 59 -11.90 0.59 7.49
CA LEU A 59 -10.68 1.38 7.67
C LEU A 59 -9.62 0.59 8.43
N GLN A 60 -10.03 -0.03 9.54
CA GLN A 60 -9.13 -0.81 10.38
C GLN A 60 -8.53 -1.99 9.60
N MET A 61 -9.37 -2.74 8.87
CA MET A 61 -8.88 -3.81 7.99
C MET A 61 -7.91 -3.30 6.93
N LEU A 62 -8.19 -2.15 6.32
CA LEU A 62 -7.31 -1.57 5.30
C LEU A 62 -5.94 -1.19 5.88
N ILE A 63 -5.92 -0.62 7.09
CA ILE A 63 -4.67 -0.29 7.80
C ILE A 63 -3.89 -1.55 8.12
N GLU A 64 -4.54 -2.59 8.67
CA GLU A 64 -3.89 -3.85 9.02
C GLU A 64 -3.29 -4.54 7.80
N VAL A 65 -4.05 -4.69 6.72
CA VAL A 65 -3.57 -5.32 5.48
C VAL A 65 -2.43 -4.52 4.86
N HIS A 66 -2.51 -3.19 4.88
CA HIS A 66 -1.42 -2.35 4.38
C HIS A 66 -0.15 -2.52 5.23
N GLN A 67 -0.28 -2.57 6.55
CA GLN A 67 0.85 -2.77 7.45
C GLN A 67 1.51 -4.14 7.23
N ASP A 68 0.73 -5.21 7.16
CA ASP A 68 1.23 -6.56 6.87
C ASP A 68 2.04 -6.58 5.56
N PHE A 69 1.52 -5.91 4.52
CA PHE A 69 2.21 -5.82 3.24
C PHE A 69 3.53 -5.03 3.32
N CYS A 70 3.57 -3.92 4.07
CA CYS A 70 4.82 -3.18 4.32
C CYS A 70 5.85 -4.06 5.03
N GLU A 71 5.44 -4.84 6.03
CA GLU A 71 6.34 -5.74 6.75
C GLU A 71 6.89 -6.86 5.85
N GLU A 72 6.10 -7.37 4.91
CA GLU A 72 6.57 -8.34 3.92
C GLU A 72 7.60 -7.73 2.95
N ILE A 73 7.40 -6.48 2.53
CA ILE A 73 8.36 -5.74 1.71
C ILE A 73 9.67 -5.52 2.47
N ASP A 74 9.61 -5.14 3.74
CA ASP A 74 10.81 -4.93 4.55
C ASP A 74 11.59 -6.24 4.72
N LYS A 75 10.91 -7.35 5.00
CA LYS A 75 11.53 -8.69 5.04
C LYS A 75 12.16 -9.07 3.69
N PHE A 76 11.54 -8.70 2.58
CA PHE A 76 12.11 -8.93 1.25
C PHE A 76 13.44 -8.19 1.06
N TYR A 77 13.51 -6.91 1.45
CA TYR A 77 14.77 -6.15 1.40
C TYR A 77 15.83 -6.69 2.35
N GLU A 78 15.46 -7.10 3.55
CA GLU A 78 16.37 -7.75 4.51
C GLU A 78 16.95 -9.06 3.95
N ASN A 79 16.13 -9.86 3.26
CA ASN A 79 16.58 -11.10 2.63
C ASN A 79 17.59 -10.84 1.51
N ILE A 80 17.35 -9.83 0.66
CA ILE A 80 18.30 -9.41 -0.38
C ILE A 80 19.63 -9.00 0.27
N ASP A 81 19.59 -8.15 1.30
CA ASP A 81 20.79 -7.69 1.99
C ASP A 81 21.59 -8.86 2.56
N LYS A 82 20.90 -9.80 3.22
CA LYS A 82 21.51 -10.98 3.80
C LYS A 82 22.14 -11.89 2.75
N GLU A 83 21.48 -12.12 1.62
CA GLU A 83 22.02 -12.95 0.54
C GLU A 83 23.27 -12.31 -0.06
N ILE A 84 23.24 -11.02 -0.38
CA ILE A 84 24.38 -10.32 -0.96
C ILE A 84 25.58 -10.35 0.01
N ARG A 85 25.37 -10.05 1.29
CA ARG A 85 26.43 -10.12 2.31
C ARG A 85 27.01 -11.52 2.47
N THR A 86 26.18 -12.55 2.34
CA THR A 86 26.63 -13.95 2.46
C THR A 86 27.56 -14.36 1.31
N TYR A 87 27.29 -13.89 0.09
CA TYR A 87 28.05 -14.32 -1.10
C TYR A 87 29.17 -13.37 -1.51
N TYR A 88 29.04 -12.08 -1.22
CA TYR A 88 29.95 -11.05 -1.70
C TYR A 88 30.67 -10.28 -0.58
N GLU A 89 30.25 -10.44 0.69
CA GLU A 89 30.76 -9.66 1.84
C GLU A 89 30.73 -8.13 1.63
N ASP A 90 29.89 -7.65 0.70
CA ASP A 90 29.87 -6.26 0.23
C ASP A 90 28.57 -5.56 0.64
N GLU A 91 28.68 -4.73 1.67
CA GLU A 91 27.57 -3.93 2.21
C GLU A 91 27.18 -2.76 1.27
N GLU A 92 28.14 -2.20 0.54
CA GLU A 92 27.87 -1.09 -0.40
C GLU A 92 27.11 -1.60 -1.63
N LEU A 93 27.47 -2.78 -2.14
CA LEU A 93 26.75 -3.43 -3.22
C LEU A 93 25.30 -3.74 -2.84
N SER A 94 25.07 -4.23 -1.62
CA SER A 94 23.73 -4.50 -1.09
C SER A 94 22.88 -3.23 -1.07
N LYS A 95 23.40 -2.14 -0.47
CA LYS A 95 22.71 -0.84 -0.41
C LYS A 95 22.40 -0.33 -1.80
N HIS A 96 23.36 -0.37 -2.72
CA HIS A 96 23.17 0.11 -4.08
C HIS A 96 22.08 -0.66 -4.83
N ILE A 97 22.02 -1.99 -4.67
CA ILE A 97 20.98 -2.82 -5.30
C ILE A 97 19.60 -2.50 -4.72
N ILE A 98 19.48 -2.42 -3.39
CA ILE A 98 18.20 -2.11 -2.73
C ILE A 98 17.71 -0.71 -3.11
N GLU A 99 18.60 0.30 -3.11
CA GLU A 99 18.28 1.65 -3.56
C GLU A 99 17.83 1.66 -5.02
N LYS A 100 18.49 0.89 -5.89
CA LYS A 100 18.12 0.83 -7.29
C LYS A 100 16.76 0.17 -7.52
N ILE A 101 16.45 -0.88 -6.77
CA ILE A 101 15.12 -1.51 -6.79
C ILE A 101 14.06 -0.48 -6.38
N LYS A 102 14.28 0.24 -5.26
CA LYS A 102 13.36 1.29 -4.78
C LYS A 102 13.17 2.42 -5.80
N GLU A 103 14.23 2.86 -6.48
CA GLU A 103 14.14 3.86 -7.56
C GLU A 103 13.29 3.37 -8.74
N ILE A 104 13.50 2.14 -9.20
CA ILE A 104 12.75 1.56 -10.32
C ILE A 104 11.26 1.52 -9.97
N TYR A 105 10.92 1.03 -8.77
CA TYR A 105 9.55 1.01 -8.29
C TYR A 105 8.92 2.40 -8.19
N ALA A 106 9.67 3.43 -7.77
CA ALA A 106 9.16 4.79 -7.72
C ALA A 106 8.96 5.41 -9.12
N THR A 107 9.63 4.90 -10.15
CA THR A 107 9.62 5.48 -11.51
C THR A 107 8.64 4.77 -12.45
N GLU A 108 8.45 3.46 -12.30
CA GLU A 108 7.53 2.67 -13.16
C GLU A 108 6.06 2.80 -12.75
N VAL A 109 5.80 3.38 -11.58
CA VAL A 109 4.46 3.44 -10.99
C VAL A 109 3.95 4.89 -10.77
N GLY A 110 4.76 5.89 -11.14
CA GLY A 110 4.40 7.32 -11.16
C GLY A 110 3.78 7.79 -12.48
#